data_AF-A0A352W067-F1
#
_entry.id   AF-A0A352W067-F1
#
_cell.length_a   1.000
_cell.length_b   1.000
_cell.length_c   1.000
_cell.angle_alpha   90.00
_cell.angle_beta   90.00
_cell.angle_gamma   90.00
#
_symmetry.space_group_name_H-M   'P 1'
#
loop_
_entity.id
_entity.type
_entity.pdbx_description
1 polymer ?
#
loop_
_entity_poly.entity_id
_entity_poly.type
_entity_poly.pdbx_seq_one_letter_code
_entity_poly.pdbx_strand_id
1 'polypeptide(L)' 'MRDFAEKIVLDRIYKGIFITTSSFSKQAIALAGTRTIDLIYGDELKKLLKKINF' A
#
# COMPACT_ATOMS: atom_id res chain seq x y z
N MET A 1 -1.10 15.51 1.07
CA MET A 1 -1.23 14.56 -0.06
C MET A 1 -0.01 14.55 -0.99
N ARG A 2 0.71 15.66 -1.16
CA ARG A 2 1.88 15.75 -2.06
C ARG A 2 3.05 14.84 -1.64
N ASP A 3 3.35 14.74 -0.34
CA ASP A 3 4.44 13.91 0.19
C ASP A 3 4.31 12.40 -0.05
N PHE A 4 3.08 11.87 -0.09
CA PHE A 4 2.87 10.43 -0.29
C PHE A 4 3.05 10.04 -1.75
N ALA A 5 2.54 10.87 -2.67
CA ALA A 5 2.72 10.67 -4.10
C ALA A 5 4.18 10.88 -4.53
N GLU A 6 4.88 11.88 -3.97
CA GLU A 6 6.31 12.09 -4.23
C GLU A 6 7.19 10.93 -3.74
N LYS A 7 6.85 10.31 -2.60
CA LYS A 7 7.53 9.08 -2.14
C LYS A 7 7.38 7.88 -3.08
N ILE A 8 6.26 7.77 -3.81
CA ILE A 8 6.04 6.70 -4.78
C ILE A 8 6.85 6.92 -6.06
N VAL A 9 7.16 8.19 -6.39
CA VAL A 9 7.78 8.58 -7.67
C VAL A 9 9.31 8.72 -7.58
N LEU A 10 9.87 9.05 -6.41
CA LEU A 10 11.30 9.37 -6.27
C LEU A 10 12.25 8.16 -6.23
N ASP A 11 11.77 6.96 -5.87
CA ASP A 11 12.51 5.74 -6.11
C ASP A 11 12.13 5.20 -7.49
N ARG A 12 13.10 4.98 -8.38
CA ARG A 12 12.93 4.36 -9.72
C ARG A 12 12.50 2.88 -9.67
N ILE A 13 11.78 2.52 -8.63
CA ILE A 13 11.13 1.25 -8.39
C ILE A 13 9.66 1.53 -8.67
N TYR A 14 9.16 1.12 -9.84
CA TYR A 14 7.72 1.12 -10.12
C TYR A 14 7.04 0.15 -9.16
N LYS A 15 6.77 0.61 -7.94
CA LYS A 15 6.14 -0.17 -6.89
C LYS A 15 4.65 0.12 -6.92
N GLY A 16 3.85 -0.84 -7.37
CA GLY A 16 2.40 -0.76 -7.28
C GLY A 16 1.97 -0.79 -5.83
N ILE A 17 0.93 -0.06 -5.46
CA ILE A 17 0.35 -0.14 -4.11
C ILE A 17 -1.12 -0.51 -4.26
N PHE A 18 -1.51 -1.60 -3.61
CA PHE A 18 -2.90 -2.02 -3.51
C PHE A 18 -3.39 -1.83 -2.08
N ILE A 19 -4.51 -1.12 -1.93
CA ILE A 19 -5.10 -0.79 -0.64
C ILE A 19 -6.51 -1.36 -0.61
N THR A 20 -6.85 -2.07 0.45
CA THR A 20 -8.22 -2.57 0.65
C THR A 20 -8.59 -2.57 2.13
N THR A 21 -9.86 -2.33 2.42
CA THR A 21 -10.44 -2.49 3.76
C THR A 21 -10.85 -3.93 4.04
N SER A 22 -10.82 -4.80 3.02
CA SER A 22 -11.09 -6.24 3.12
C SER A 22 -9.79 -7.04 3.30
N SER A 23 -9.87 -8.37 3.22
CA SER A 23 -8.69 -9.23 3.16
C SER A 23 -8.25 -9.47 1.70
N PHE A 24 -6.95 -9.68 1.50
CA PHE A 24 -6.42 -10.19 0.23
C PHE A 24 -6.53 -11.72 0.20
N SER A 25 -6.79 -12.28 -0.97
CA SER A 25 -6.73 -13.73 -1.16
C SER A 25 -5.29 -14.24 -1.04
N LYS A 26 -5.10 -15.51 -0.65
CA LYS A 26 -3.77 -16.12 -0.58
C LYS A 26 -3.00 -16.02 -1.90
N GLN A 27 -3.71 -16.10 -3.03
CA GLN A 27 -3.15 -15.97 -4.38
C GLN A 27 -2.66 -14.54 -4.65
N ALA A 28 -3.44 -13.53 -4.24
CA ALA A 28 -3.05 -12.13 -4.39
C ALA A 28 -1.80 -11.79 -3.55
N ILE A 29 -1.70 -12.35 -2.34
CA ILE A 29 -0.52 -12.19 -1.46
C ILE A 29 0.72 -12.81 -2.12
N ALA A 30 0.60 -14.03 -2.65
CA ALA A 30 1.70 -14.70 -3.35
C ALA A 30 2.15 -13.94 -4.62
N LEU A 31 1.20 -13.42 -5.39
CA LEU A 31 1.48 -12.60 -6.57
C LEU A 31 2.13 -11.26 -6.21
N ALA A 32 1.72 -10.64 -5.11
CA ALA A 32 2.34 -9.41 -4.64
C ALA A 32 3.79 -9.62 -4.20
N GLY A 33 4.12 -10.73 -3.53
CA GLY A 33 5.50 -11.04 -3.13
C GLY A 33 6.46 -11.30 -4.30
N THR A 34 5.94 -11.69 -5.47
CA THR A 34 6.73 -11.92 -6.70
C THR A 34 6.77 -10.71 -7.63
N ARG A 35 6.01 -9.66 -7.31
CA ARG A 35 5.97 -8.41 -8.06
C ARG A 35 6.42 -7.27 -7.15
N THR A 36 6.69 -6.12 -7.73
CA THR A 36 6.98 -4.91 -6.95
C THR A 36 5.65 -4.31 -6.49
N ILE A 37 4.86 -5.03 -5.70
CA ILE A 37 3.54 -4.58 -5.23
C ILE A 37 3.48 -4.64 -3.70
N ASP A 38 3.21 -3.50 -3.07
CA ASP A 38 2.86 -3.45 -1.65
C ASP A 38 1.36 -3.60 -1.45
N LEU A 39 1.01 -4.42 -0.46
CA LEU A 39 -0.37 -4.63 -0.03
C LEU A 39 -0.58 -3.91 1.30
N ILE A 40 -1.54 -2.99 1.34
CA ILE A 40 -1.95 -2.29 2.56
C ILE A 40 -3.29 -2.83 3.02
N TYR A 41 -3.31 -3.39 4.23
CA TYR A 41 -4.50 -3.96 4.85
C TYR A 41 -5.33 -2.89 5.56
N GLY A 42 -6.61 -3.19 5.83
CA GLY A 42 -7.53 -2.28 6.51
C GLY A 42 -7.02 -1.77 7.87
N ASP A 43 -6.36 -2.63 8.66
CA ASP A 43 -5.78 -2.24 9.95
C ASP A 43 -4.61 -1.26 9.81
N GLU A 44 -3.79 -1.44 8.78
CA GLU A 44 -2.68 -0.54 8.46
C GLU A 44 -3.20 0.78 7.94
N LEU A 45 -4.22 0.75 7.07
CA LEU A 45 -4.92 1.94 6.61
C LEU A 45 -5.51 2.73 7.78
N LYS A 46 -6.15 2.05 8.75
CA LYS A 46 -6.70 2.69 9.95
C LYS A 46 -5.61 3.35 10.79
N LYS A 47 -4.44 2.70 10.95
CA LYS A 47 -3.28 3.30 11.64
C LYS A 47 -2.74 4.52 10.90
N LEU A 48 -2.67 4.46 9.57
CA LEU A 48 -2.21 5.57 8.73
C LEU A 48 -3.17 6.76 8.83
N LEU A 49 -4.48 6.54 8.72
CA LEU A 49 -5.49 7.59 8.82
C LEU A 49 -5.48 8.26 10.21
N LYS A 50 -5.31 7.49 11.29
CA LYS A 50 -5.16 8.05 12.65
C LYS A 50 -3.95 8.96 12.80
N LYS A 51 -2.83 8.67 12.12
CA LYS A 51 -1.63 9.51 12.16
C LYS A 51 -1.81 10.84 11.41
N ILE A 52 -2.77 10.92 10.50
CA ILE A 52 -3.01 12.10 9.66
C ILE A 52 -3.98 13.09 10.33
N ASN A 53 -4.58 12.75 11.48
CA ASN A 53 -5.57 13.56 12.23
C ASN A 53 -6.70 14.10 11.33
N PHE A 54 -7.72 13.27 11.12
CA PHE A 54 -9.06 13.77 10.78
C PHE A 54 -9.79 14.21 12.04
#